data_AF-A0A2I0THY4-F1
#
_entry.id   AF-A0A2I0THY4-F1
#
_cell.length_a   1.000
_cell.length_b   1.000
_cell.length_c   1.000
_cell.angle_alpha   90.00
_cell.angle_beta   90.00
_cell.angle_gamma   90.00
#
_symmetry.space_group_name_H-M   'P 1'
#
loop_
_entity.id
_entity.type
_entity.pdbx_description
1 polymer ?
#
loop_
_entity_poly.entity_id
_entity_poly.type
_entity_poly.pdbx_seq_one_letter_code
_entity_poly.pdbx_strand_id
1 'polypeptide(L)'
;MSQFGKDLQNCFQEQIRLQGQVRLLEHRVKQQQLKIIQLLEKKEIQYSDRGDENSVIDLGGKRQYSGNYTLRIDLTDFEGERRFAQYARFRVAGEEHSYEMSCGEYSGTAGDSLTGGFHPEVQWWADHRGMKFSTRDRDNDNYEGNCAEEEKAGWWFNRCHSANLNGLYYKGPYTAKSDNGIVWYTWHGWWYSLKSVVMKVRPADFEPNIV
;
A
#
# COMPACT_ATOMS: atom_id res chain seq x y z
N MET A 1 -35.82 -18.22 28.76
CA MET A 1 -34.75 -17.38 28.18
C MET A 1 -35.20 -16.94 26.80
N SER A 2 -35.37 -15.63 26.57
CA SER A 2 -35.99 -15.07 25.38
C SER A 2 -35.11 -15.24 24.13
N GLN A 3 -35.76 -15.42 22.97
CA GLN A 3 -35.11 -15.51 21.65
C GLN A 3 -34.13 -14.34 21.42
N PHE A 4 -34.49 -13.15 21.90
CA PHE A 4 -33.69 -11.93 21.88
C PHE A 4 -32.29 -12.06 22.53
N GLY A 5 -32.18 -12.83 23.63
CA GLY A 5 -30.89 -13.04 24.31
C GLY A 5 -29.93 -13.93 23.52
N LYS A 6 -30.48 -14.90 22.77
CA LYS A 6 -29.69 -15.77 21.89
C LYS A 6 -29.21 -15.02 20.64
N ASP A 7 -30.05 -14.14 20.10
CA ASP A 7 -29.71 -13.33 18.93
C ASP A 7 -28.61 -12.31 19.25
N LEU A 8 -28.65 -11.68 20.44
CA LEU A 8 -27.59 -10.78 20.91
C LEU A 8 -26.25 -11.52 21.11
N GLN A 9 -26.31 -12.72 21.67
CA GLN A 9 -25.12 -13.54 21.93
C GLN A 9 -24.49 -14.07 20.64
N ASN A 10 -25.31 -14.44 19.65
CA ASN A 10 -24.85 -14.78 18.31
C ASN A 10 -24.19 -13.57 17.62
N CYS A 11 -24.79 -12.37 17.70
CA CYS A 11 -24.21 -11.15 17.15
C CYS A 11 -22.85 -10.81 17.78
N PHE A 12 -22.73 -10.94 19.09
CA PHE A 12 -21.47 -10.72 19.80
C PHE A 12 -20.39 -11.74 19.42
N GLN A 13 -20.76 -13.01 19.25
CA GLN A 13 -19.84 -14.04 18.76
C GLN A 13 -19.41 -13.78 17.31
N GLU A 14 -20.33 -13.34 16.45
CA GLU A 14 -20.06 -12.93 15.07
C GLU A 14 -19.07 -11.76 15.03
N GLN A 15 -19.26 -10.76 15.90
CA GLN A 15 -18.37 -9.61 16.02
C GLN A 15 -16.94 -10.03 16.43
N ILE A 16 -16.80 -10.91 17.42
CA ILE A 16 -15.50 -11.45 17.83
C ILE A 16 -14.85 -12.23 16.68
N ARG A 17 -15.64 -13.04 15.96
CA ARG A 17 -15.16 -13.81 14.79
C ARG A 17 -14.63 -12.89 13.70
N LEU A 18 -15.38 -11.85 13.34
CA LEU A 18 -14.99 -10.87 12.33
C LEU A 18 -13.75 -10.07 12.76
N GLN A 19 -13.68 -9.63 14.02
CA GLN A 19 -12.48 -8.99 14.56
C GLN A 19 -11.24 -9.91 14.54
N GLY A 20 -11.43 -11.21 14.80
CA GLY A 20 -10.39 -12.22 14.63
C GLY A 20 -9.91 -12.32 13.19
N GLN A 21 -10.83 -12.35 12.22
CA GLN A 21 -10.51 -12.38 10.80
C GLN A 21 -9.78 -11.12 10.32
N VAL A 22 -10.19 -9.93 10.79
CA VAL A 22 -9.50 -8.66 10.49
C VAL A 22 -8.08 -8.68 11.02
N ARG A 23 -7.86 -9.05 12.29
CA ARG A 23 -6.51 -9.16 12.87
C ARG A 23 -5.61 -10.14 12.10
N LEU A 24 -6.18 -11.26 11.64
CA LEU A 24 -5.47 -12.22 10.82
C LEU A 24 -5.10 -11.62 9.44
N LEU A 25 -6.00 -10.86 8.82
CA LEU A 25 -5.74 -10.18 7.56
C LEU A 25 -4.66 -9.09 7.73
N GLU A 26 -4.76 -8.25 8.76
CA GLU A 26 -3.74 -7.26 9.11
C GLU A 26 -2.37 -7.92 9.31
N HIS A 27 -2.32 -9.02 10.05
CA HIS A 27 -1.09 -9.80 10.23
C HIS A 27 -0.56 -10.33 8.89
N ARG A 28 -1.43 -10.86 8.02
CA ARG A 28 -1.03 -11.36 6.70
C ARG A 28 -0.51 -10.25 5.79
N VAL A 29 -1.09 -9.05 5.84
CA VAL A 29 -0.59 -7.87 5.10
C VAL A 29 0.77 -7.45 5.62
N LYS A 30 0.95 -7.34 6.94
CA LYS A 30 2.26 -7.07 7.57
C LYS A 30 3.30 -8.12 7.16
N GLN A 31 2.94 -9.41 7.16
CA GLN A 31 3.82 -10.49 6.72
C GLN A 31 4.13 -10.42 5.22
N GLN A 32 3.16 -10.06 4.37
CA GLN A 32 3.41 -9.84 2.94
C GLN A 32 4.37 -8.67 2.69
N GLN A 33 4.22 -7.57 3.45
CA GLN A 33 5.15 -6.45 3.39
C GLN A 33 6.56 -6.85 3.83
N LEU A 34 6.71 -7.54 4.97
CA LEU A 34 8.00 -8.07 5.42
C LEU A 34 8.62 -9.00 4.39
N LYS A 35 7.82 -9.85 3.75
CA LYS A 35 8.30 -10.74 2.69
C LYS A 35 8.76 -9.97 1.46
N ILE A 36 8.07 -8.89 1.08
CA ILE A 36 8.51 -8.00 0.00
C ILE A 36 9.86 -7.38 0.38
N ILE A 37 9.99 -6.82 1.59
CA ILE A 37 11.25 -6.24 2.07
C ILE A 37 12.38 -7.28 2.04
N GLN A 38 12.17 -8.47 2.62
CA GLN A 38 13.15 -9.56 2.59
C GLN A 38 13.51 -10.01 1.18
N LEU A 39 12.57 -9.99 0.23
CA LEU A 39 12.85 -10.35 -1.17
C LEU A 39 13.67 -9.26 -1.86
N LEU A 40 13.46 -7.99 -1.52
CA LEU A 40 14.29 -6.88 -1.98
C LEU A 40 15.71 -7.01 -1.40
N GLU A 41 15.85 -7.22 -0.09
CA GLU A 41 17.15 -7.44 0.58
C GLU A 41 17.89 -8.68 0.07
N LYS A 42 17.21 -9.82 -0.11
CA LYS A 42 17.83 -11.05 -0.64
C LYS A 42 18.32 -10.88 -2.08
N LYS A 43 17.58 -10.13 -2.91
CA LYS A 43 18.05 -9.79 -4.25
C LYS A 43 19.28 -8.89 -4.19
N GLU A 44 19.32 -7.91 -3.28
CA GLU A 44 20.53 -7.09 -3.06
C GLU A 44 21.75 -7.95 -2.72
N ILE A 45 21.60 -8.93 -1.82
CA ILE A 45 22.68 -9.89 -1.48
C ILE A 45 23.13 -10.68 -2.72
N GLN A 46 22.19 -11.24 -3.49
CA GLN A 46 22.50 -12.02 -4.69
C GLN A 46 23.21 -11.20 -5.78
N TYR A 47 22.86 -9.92 -5.95
CA TYR A 47 23.54 -9.01 -6.88
C TYR A 47 24.93 -8.59 -6.38
N SER A 48 25.14 -8.48 -5.07
CA SER A 48 26.46 -8.20 -4.48
C SER A 48 27.48 -9.32 -4.72
N ASP A 49 27.05 -10.56 -4.89
CA ASP A 49 27.93 -11.71 -5.17
C ASP A 49 28.30 -11.85 -6.68
N ARG A 50 27.71 -11.04 -7.58
CA ARG A 50 27.87 -11.15 -9.05
C ARG A 50 28.48 -9.90 -9.70
N GLY A 51 29.69 -9.49 -9.33
CA GLY A 51 30.38 -8.42 -10.04
C GLY A 51 31.84 -8.21 -9.68
N ASP A 52 32.70 -8.92 -10.41
CA ASP A 52 34.13 -8.74 -10.76
C ASP A 52 35.03 -7.75 -9.99
N GLU A 53 36.19 -8.28 -9.64
CA GLU A 53 37.40 -7.61 -9.17
C GLU A 53 37.94 -6.60 -10.19
N ASN A 54 37.95 -5.30 -9.84
CA ASN A 54 39.09 -4.38 -9.99
C ASN A 54 38.67 -2.90 -9.84
N SER A 55 38.47 -2.47 -8.59
CA SER A 55 38.83 -1.13 -8.11
C SER A 55 38.67 -1.12 -6.60
N VAL A 56 39.74 -1.43 -5.87
CA VAL A 56 39.76 -1.26 -4.42
C VAL A 56 39.81 0.23 -4.13
N ILE A 57 38.70 0.76 -3.64
CA ILE A 57 38.70 1.82 -2.65
C ILE A 57 37.78 1.34 -1.54
N ASP A 58 38.36 0.69 -0.54
CA ASP A 58 37.72 0.48 0.75
C ASP A 58 37.87 1.76 1.57
N LEU A 59 36.74 2.37 1.91
CA LEU A 59 36.59 3.19 3.12
C LEU A 59 35.17 3.00 3.66
N GLY A 60 34.94 1.91 4.41
CA GLY A 60 34.14 1.96 5.65
C GLY A 60 32.73 2.59 5.60
N GLY A 61 31.92 2.24 4.61
CA GLY A 61 30.51 2.63 4.56
C GLY A 61 29.74 1.60 3.74
N LYS A 62 28.63 1.11 4.29
CA LYS A 62 27.63 0.32 3.55
C LYS A 62 27.50 0.90 2.13
N ARG A 63 27.81 0.11 1.09
CA ARG A 63 27.38 0.45 -0.28
C ARG A 63 25.86 0.57 -0.21
N GLN A 64 25.38 1.80 -0.19
CA GLN A 64 23.96 2.11 -0.31
C GLN A 64 23.60 1.81 -1.77
N TYR A 65 23.22 0.56 -2.06
CA TYR A 65 22.61 0.21 -3.32
C TYR A 65 21.27 0.94 -3.36
N SER A 66 21.27 2.15 -3.94
CA SER A 66 20.07 2.89 -4.28
C SER A 66 19.40 2.22 -5.49
N GLY A 67 19.04 0.93 -5.36
CA GLY A 67 18.32 0.19 -6.38
C GLY A 67 17.05 0.96 -6.70
N ASN A 68 16.99 1.54 -7.89
CA ASN A 68 15.76 2.18 -8.34
C ASN A 68 14.78 1.05 -8.64
N TYR A 69 13.72 0.94 -7.85
CA TYR A 69 12.63 0.00 -8.13
C TYR A 69 11.49 0.73 -8.82
N THR A 70 10.76 0.00 -9.66
CA THR A 70 9.49 0.44 -10.24
C THR A 70 8.37 -0.30 -9.53
N LEU A 71 7.44 0.46 -8.95
CA LEU A 71 6.16 -0.06 -8.49
C LEU A 71 5.21 -0.13 -9.68
N ARG A 72 4.49 -1.25 -9.82
CA ARG A 72 3.37 -1.42 -10.74
C ARG A 72 2.16 -1.88 -9.95
N ILE A 73 1.04 -1.22 -10.18
CA ILE A 73 -0.24 -1.51 -9.56
C ILE A 73 -1.21 -1.85 -10.69
N ASP A 74 -1.67 -3.09 -10.74
CA ASP A 74 -2.73 -3.51 -11.65
C ASP A 74 -4.07 -3.48 -10.91
N LEU A 75 -5.07 -2.83 -11.52
CA LEU A 75 -6.39 -2.57 -10.95
C LEU A 75 -7.46 -3.20 -11.86
N THR A 76 -8.52 -3.74 -11.27
CA THR A 76 -9.69 -4.24 -12.01
C THR A 76 -10.97 -3.86 -11.27
N ASP A 77 -11.97 -3.42 -12.01
CA ASP A 77 -13.28 -3.08 -11.49
C ASP A 77 -14.28 -4.24 -11.66
N PHE A 78 -15.55 -4.01 -11.33
CA PHE A 78 -16.58 -5.05 -11.42
C PHE A 78 -17.15 -5.24 -12.82
N GLU A 79 -16.98 -4.25 -13.69
CA GLU A 79 -17.29 -4.25 -15.12
C GLU A 79 -16.25 -5.04 -15.93
N GLY A 80 -15.09 -5.32 -15.32
CA GLY A 80 -14.00 -6.09 -15.92
C GLY A 80 -12.98 -5.22 -16.66
N GLU A 81 -13.09 -3.90 -16.58
CA GLU A 81 -12.08 -2.99 -17.09
C GLU A 81 -10.81 -3.12 -16.24
N ARG A 82 -9.66 -3.07 -16.92
CA ARG A 82 -8.34 -3.19 -16.31
C ARG A 82 -7.55 -1.93 -16.56
N ARG A 83 -7.01 -1.36 -15.48
CA ARG A 83 -6.10 -0.22 -15.54
C ARG A 83 -4.85 -0.48 -14.75
N PHE A 84 -3.87 0.38 -14.93
CA PHE A 84 -2.65 0.30 -14.15
C PHE A 84 -2.06 1.66 -13.82
N ALA A 85 -1.29 1.66 -12.73
CA ALA A 85 -0.41 2.75 -12.35
C ALA A 85 1.01 2.23 -12.18
N GLN A 86 2.00 3.02 -12.59
CA GLN A 86 3.41 2.74 -12.42
C GLN A 86 4.11 3.95 -11.83
N TYR A 87 5.02 3.70 -10.90
CA TYR A 87 5.82 4.72 -10.27
C TYR A 87 7.29 4.32 -10.30
N ALA A 88 8.13 5.19 -10.88
CA ALA A 88 9.58 5.03 -10.84
C ALA A 88 10.12 5.27 -9.43
N ARG A 89 11.38 4.89 -9.18
CA ARG A 89 12.12 5.19 -7.93
C ARG A 89 11.33 4.88 -6.65
N PHE A 90 10.53 3.82 -6.66
CA PHE A 90 9.74 3.38 -5.52
C PHE A 90 10.66 2.87 -4.42
N ARG A 91 10.47 3.35 -3.19
CA ARG A 91 11.23 2.95 -2.00
C ARG A 91 10.31 2.93 -0.79
N VAL A 92 10.61 2.02 0.13
CA VAL A 92 10.01 1.95 1.46
C VAL A 92 11.17 1.94 2.45
N ALA A 93 11.17 2.87 3.40
CA ALA A 93 12.20 2.98 4.42
C ALA A 93 12.08 1.84 5.45
N GLY A 94 13.09 1.72 6.32
CA GLY A 94 13.07 0.76 7.42
C GLY A 94 12.06 1.13 8.52
N GLU A 95 11.95 0.25 9.51
CA GLU A 95 11.05 0.42 10.65
C GLU A 95 11.38 1.66 11.50
N GLU A 96 12.66 2.03 11.58
CA GLU A 96 13.17 3.23 12.26
C GLU A 96 12.59 4.53 11.66
N HIS A 97 12.18 4.48 10.39
CA HIS A 97 11.50 5.55 9.68
C HIS A 97 10.01 5.25 9.46
N SER A 98 9.41 4.37 10.27
CA SER A 98 8.00 3.97 10.19
C SER A 98 7.58 3.54 8.77
N TYR A 99 8.47 2.86 8.03
CA TYR A 99 8.19 2.38 6.67
C TYR A 99 7.74 3.48 5.69
N GLU A 100 8.30 4.68 5.82
CA GLU A 100 8.02 5.81 4.92
C GLU A 100 8.15 5.41 3.45
N MET A 101 7.15 5.77 2.64
CA MET A 101 7.13 5.45 1.21
C MET A 101 7.46 6.66 0.36
N SER A 102 8.33 6.46 -0.63
CA SER A 102 8.62 7.46 -1.64
C SER A 102 8.52 6.85 -3.03
N CYS A 103 8.12 7.67 -3.99
CA CYS A 103 8.08 7.29 -5.39
C CYS A 103 8.36 8.51 -6.28
N GLY A 104 8.77 8.22 -7.52
CA GLY A 104 9.09 9.17 -8.56
C GLY A 104 7.95 9.34 -9.56
N GLU A 105 8.31 9.43 -10.83
CA GLU A 105 7.41 9.74 -11.93
C GLU A 105 6.33 8.69 -12.10
N TYR A 106 5.09 9.16 -12.30
CA TYR A 106 3.94 8.34 -12.63
C TYR A 106 3.87 8.03 -14.13
N SER A 107 3.41 6.83 -14.46
CA SER A 107 2.89 6.49 -15.79
C SER A 107 1.76 5.46 -15.68
N GLY A 108 0.85 5.45 -16.65
CA GLY A 108 -0.20 4.43 -16.76
C GLY A 108 -1.58 4.98 -17.09
N THR A 109 -2.57 4.09 -17.04
CA THR A 109 -3.95 4.37 -17.48
C THR A 109 -4.92 4.64 -16.33
N ALA A 110 -4.54 4.36 -15.09
CA ALA A 110 -5.40 4.49 -13.92
C ALA A 110 -5.57 5.93 -13.40
N GLY A 111 -4.71 6.85 -13.83
CA GLY A 111 -4.54 8.16 -13.20
C GLY A 111 -3.64 8.06 -11.97
N ASP A 112 -3.04 9.20 -11.57
CA ASP A 112 -2.08 9.26 -10.47
C ASP A 112 -2.77 9.54 -9.13
N SER A 113 -3.27 8.50 -8.47
CA SER A 113 -3.85 8.64 -7.13
C SER A 113 -2.84 8.56 -5.98
N LEU A 114 -1.56 8.24 -6.20
CA LEU A 114 -0.59 8.22 -5.09
C LEU A 114 0.00 9.59 -4.83
N THR A 115 0.24 10.41 -5.86
CA THR A 115 0.90 11.70 -5.66
C THR A 115 -0.06 12.88 -5.46
N GLY A 116 -1.38 12.65 -5.64
CA GLY A 116 -2.37 13.71 -5.60
C GLY A 116 -2.23 14.74 -6.75
N GLY A 117 -1.36 14.49 -7.73
CA GLY A 117 -1.00 15.45 -8.79
C GLY A 117 -2.12 15.78 -9.79
N PHE A 118 -3.29 15.16 -9.67
CA PHE A 118 -4.46 15.43 -10.50
C PHE A 118 -5.19 16.72 -10.13
N HIS A 119 -4.98 17.28 -8.92
CA HIS A 119 -5.59 18.55 -8.52
C HIS A 119 -4.72 19.32 -7.50
N PRO A 120 -4.22 20.53 -7.82
CA PRO A 120 -3.32 21.28 -6.94
C PRO A 120 -3.89 21.54 -5.54
N GLU A 121 -5.19 21.80 -5.44
CA GLU A 121 -5.84 22.12 -4.16
C GLU A 121 -5.95 20.92 -3.21
N VAL A 122 -5.81 19.69 -3.72
CA VAL A 122 -5.92 18.47 -2.90
C VAL A 122 -4.58 17.81 -2.58
N GLN A 123 -3.54 18.14 -3.34
CA GLN A 123 -2.25 17.48 -3.25
C GLN A 123 -1.67 17.48 -1.82
N TRP A 124 -1.80 18.58 -1.08
CA TRP A 124 -1.23 18.70 0.26
C TRP A 124 -1.77 17.67 1.27
N TRP A 125 -3.00 17.19 1.09
CA TRP A 125 -3.62 16.18 1.96
C TRP A 125 -3.75 14.80 1.31
N ALA A 126 -3.62 14.72 -0.02
CA ALA A 126 -3.80 13.50 -0.80
C ALA A 126 -2.46 12.84 -1.21
N ASP A 127 -1.35 13.56 -1.23
CA ASP A 127 -0.04 13.02 -1.62
C ASP A 127 0.45 12.00 -0.58
N HIS A 128 0.69 10.79 -1.03
CA HIS A 128 1.19 9.68 -0.24
C HIS A 128 2.73 9.62 -0.21
N ARG A 129 3.44 10.42 -1.01
CA ARG A 129 4.91 10.45 -1.02
C ARG A 129 5.43 11.09 0.26
N GLY A 130 6.44 10.45 0.85
CA GLY A 130 7.01 10.85 2.14
C GLY A 130 6.11 10.54 3.33
N MET A 131 4.96 9.89 3.11
CA MET A 131 4.08 9.49 4.21
C MET A 131 4.61 8.22 4.87
N LYS A 132 4.49 8.19 6.20
CA LYS A 132 4.80 7.04 7.03
C LYS A 132 3.64 6.07 7.03
N PHE A 133 3.93 4.80 7.29
CA PHE A 133 2.88 3.80 7.35
C PHE A 133 2.11 3.92 8.67
N SER A 134 0.81 4.14 8.58
CA SER A 134 -0.08 4.23 9.74
C SER A 134 -0.91 2.97 9.89
N THR A 135 -1.13 2.55 11.13
CA THR A 135 -2.08 1.50 11.52
C THR A 135 -2.92 1.99 12.68
N ARG A 136 -4.03 1.30 12.96
CA ARG A 136 -4.93 1.66 14.08
C ARG A 136 -4.19 1.86 15.42
N ASP A 137 -3.16 1.06 15.67
CA ASP A 137 -2.35 1.07 16.89
C ASP A 137 -1.10 1.98 16.82
N ARG A 138 -0.78 2.53 15.64
CA ARG A 138 0.39 3.39 15.44
C ARG A 138 0.07 4.44 14.38
N ASP A 139 -0.35 5.60 14.87
CA ASP A 139 -0.70 6.75 14.04
C ASP A 139 0.56 7.53 13.64
N ASN A 140 0.80 7.65 12.33
CA ASN A 140 1.86 8.47 11.75
C ASN A 140 1.33 9.37 10.63
N ASP A 141 0.01 9.59 10.55
CA ASP A 141 -0.61 10.40 9.50
C ASP A 141 -0.65 11.90 9.88
N ASN A 142 -1.14 12.76 8.97
CA ASN A 142 -1.18 14.21 9.17
C ASN A 142 -2.60 14.71 9.52
N TYR A 143 -3.49 13.82 9.93
CA TYR A 143 -4.83 14.18 10.37
C TYR A 143 -4.86 14.40 11.89
N GLU A 144 -5.83 15.19 12.38
CA GLU A 144 -6.01 15.38 13.83
C GLU A 144 -6.64 14.14 14.50
N GLY A 145 -7.38 13.34 13.72
CA GLY A 145 -7.85 12.01 14.09
C GLY A 145 -6.87 10.94 13.64
N ASN A 146 -7.35 9.70 13.46
CA ASN A 146 -6.53 8.57 13.03
C ASN A 146 -7.13 7.98 11.74
N CYS A 147 -6.49 8.25 10.61
CA CYS A 147 -6.98 7.78 9.31
C CYS A 147 -7.03 6.26 9.26
N ALA A 148 -6.03 5.56 9.81
CA ALA A 148 -6.01 4.10 9.82
C ALA A 148 -7.18 3.48 10.61
N GLU A 149 -7.65 4.15 11.67
CA GLU A 149 -8.82 3.74 12.41
C GLU A 149 -10.13 4.04 11.67
N GLU A 150 -10.26 5.20 11.02
CA GLU A 150 -11.45 5.56 10.24
C GLU A 150 -11.60 4.71 8.97
N GLU A 151 -10.49 4.51 8.26
CA GLU A 151 -10.38 3.79 7.00
C GLU A 151 -10.27 2.27 7.16
N LYS A 152 -10.15 1.78 8.41
CA LYS A 152 -10.06 0.36 8.75
C LYS A 152 -8.95 -0.38 7.98
N ALA A 153 -7.83 0.29 7.77
CA ALA A 153 -6.72 -0.20 6.96
C ALA A 153 -5.37 0.27 7.51
N GLY A 154 -4.30 -0.43 7.13
CA GLY A 154 -2.94 0.09 7.25
C GLY A 154 -2.50 0.66 5.90
N TRP A 155 -2.04 1.91 5.87
CA TRP A 155 -1.64 2.57 4.63
C TRP A 155 -0.66 3.72 4.90
N TRP A 156 -0.04 4.23 3.85
CA TRP A 156 0.72 5.49 3.88
C TRP A 156 -0.25 6.68 3.86
N PHE A 157 -1.07 6.82 4.89
CA PHE A 157 -2.07 7.89 4.97
C PHE A 157 -1.43 9.27 5.12
N ASN A 158 -2.09 10.28 4.57
CA ASN A 158 -1.81 11.69 4.77
C ASN A 158 -2.99 12.35 5.53
N ARG A 159 -3.96 12.97 4.84
CA ARG A 159 -5.15 13.57 5.47
C ARG A 159 -6.43 13.43 4.62
N CYS A 160 -6.95 12.23 4.34
CA CYS A 160 -6.40 10.91 4.67
C CYS A 160 -5.78 10.23 3.44
N HIS A 161 -6.48 10.21 2.30
CA HIS A 161 -5.96 9.54 1.10
C HIS A 161 -6.66 9.97 -0.20
N SER A 162 -5.95 9.78 -1.32
CA SER A 162 -6.57 9.63 -2.65
C SER A 162 -6.47 8.21 -3.21
N ALA A 163 -5.75 7.32 -2.52
CA ALA A 163 -5.75 5.89 -2.76
C ALA A 163 -5.70 5.14 -1.43
N ASN A 164 -6.51 4.09 -1.31
CA ASN A 164 -6.42 3.13 -0.21
C ASN A 164 -6.60 1.73 -0.77
N LEU A 165 -5.50 1.04 -1.06
CA LEU A 165 -5.55 -0.30 -1.68
C LEU A 165 -5.72 -1.42 -0.64
N ASN A 166 -5.68 -1.08 0.65
CA ASN A 166 -5.83 -1.99 1.78
C ASN A 166 -7.18 -1.83 2.50
N GLY A 167 -8.09 -1.03 1.94
CA GLY A 167 -9.41 -0.78 2.51
C GLY A 167 -10.35 -1.98 2.47
N LEU A 168 -11.55 -1.78 2.99
CA LEU A 168 -12.60 -2.79 3.03
C LEU A 168 -13.08 -3.16 1.62
N TYR A 169 -13.24 -4.46 1.42
CA TYR A 169 -13.71 -4.99 0.15
C TYR A 169 -15.23 -4.79 0.00
N TYR A 170 -15.62 -3.85 -0.86
CA TYR A 170 -17.01 -3.68 -1.30
C TYR A 170 -17.13 -4.08 -2.77
N LYS A 171 -18.37 -4.31 -3.23
CA LYS A 171 -18.63 -4.75 -4.61
C LYS A 171 -19.04 -3.56 -5.49
N GLY A 172 -18.06 -2.75 -5.90
CA GLY A 172 -18.28 -1.58 -6.74
C GLY A 172 -18.74 -0.37 -5.92
N PRO A 173 -19.77 0.38 -6.36
CA PRO A 173 -20.30 1.51 -5.60
C PRO A 173 -20.74 1.09 -4.19
N TYR A 174 -20.40 1.91 -3.19
CA TYR A 174 -20.71 1.59 -1.79
C TYR A 174 -21.11 2.83 -0.98
N THR A 175 -21.80 2.58 0.13
CA THR A 175 -22.13 3.60 1.14
C THR A 175 -21.58 3.13 2.48
N ALA A 176 -20.80 3.98 3.12
CA ALA A 176 -20.23 3.75 4.44
C ALA A 176 -20.12 5.08 5.19
N LYS A 177 -19.69 5.03 6.46
CA LYS A 177 -19.47 6.24 7.27
C LYS A 177 -18.28 7.08 6.75
N SER A 178 -17.27 6.40 6.23
CA SER A 178 -16.09 6.97 5.57
C SER A 178 -15.85 6.23 4.25
N ASP A 179 -15.00 6.78 3.41
CA ASP A 179 -14.56 6.24 2.11
C ASP A 179 -13.53 5.11 2.23
N ASN A 180 -13.83 4.18 3.15
CA ASN A 180 -12.95 3.09 3.59
C ASN A 180 -12.89 1.87 2.68
N GLY A 181 -13.20 2.03 1.39
CA GLY A 181 -13.12 0.98 0.38
C GLY A 181 -11.71 0.75 -0.17
N ILE A 182 -11.59 -0.15 -1.14
CA ILE A 182 -10.40 -0.30 -1.97
C ILE A 182 -10.43 0.79 -3.05
N VAL A 183 -9.88 1.96 -2.73
CA VAL A 183 -10.09 3.21 -3.48
C VAL A 183 -8.90 3.54 -4.38
N TRP A 184 -9.21 3.96 -5.61
CA TRP A 184 -8.30 4.66 -6.52
C TRP A 184 -9.03 5.88 -7.13
N TYR A 185 -8.86 7.04 -6.49
CA TYR A 185 -9.69 8.22 -6.75
C TYR A 185 -9.76 8.66 -8.22
N THR A 186 -8.62 8.70 -8.90
CA THR A 186 -8.50 9.22 -10.27
C THR A 186 -9.23 8.37 -11.32
N TRP A 187 -9.71 7.19 -10.94
CA TRP A 187 -10.53 6.34 -11.79
C TRP A 187 -12.01 6.38 -11.41
N HIS A 188 -12.38 5.94 -10.20
CA HIS A 188 -13.78 5.78 -9.80
C HIS A 188 -14.21 6.68 -8.63
N GLY A 189 -13.35 7.59 -8.18
CA GLY A 189 -13.58 8.40 -6.99
C GLY A 189 -13.51 7.59 -5.68
N TRP A 190 -13.97 8.19 -4.58
CA TRP A 190 -13.91 7.61 -3.24
C TRP A 190 -14.97 6.54 -2.96
N TRP A 191 -16.14 6.65 -3.58
CA TRP A 191 -17.32 5.82 -3.26
C TRP A 191 -17.47 4.57 -4.15
N TYR A 192 -16.37 4.10 -4.72
CA TYR A 192 -16.29 2.85 -5.47
C TYR A 192 -15.12 2.01 -4.96
N SER A 193 -15.38 0.75 -4.61
CA SER A 193 -14.34 -0.21 -4.17
C SER A 193 -13.99 -1.16 -5.31
N LEU A 194 -12.70 -1.26 -5.62
CA LEU A 194 -12.19 -2.08 -6.71
C LEU A 194 -12.35 -3.58 -6.44
N LYS A 195 -12.52 -4.35 -7.52
CA LYS A 195 -12.66 -5.82 -7.47
C LYS A 195 -11.34 -6.52 -7.20
N SER A 196 -10.23 -6.04 -7.75
CA SER A 196 -8.92 -6.61 -7.46
C SER A 196 -7.81 -5.61 -7.69
N VAL A 197 -6.79 -5.73 -6.83
CA VAL A 197 -5.58 -4.92 -6.89
C VAL A 197 -4.37 -5.85 -6.74
N VAL A 198 -3.34 -5.62 -7.55
CA VAL A 198 -2.05 -6.31 -7.44
C VAL A 198 -0.93 -5.27 -7.46
N MET A 199 -0.24 -5.12 -6.33
CA MET A 199 1.00 -4.34 -6.24
C MET A 199 2.19 -5.25 -6.47
N LYS A 200 3.08 -4.88 -7.39
CA LYS A 200 4.31 -5.61 -7.71
C LYS A 200 5.47 -4.66 -7.91
N VAL A 201 6.65 -5.08 -7.49
CA VAL A 201 7.87 -4.27 -7.52
C VAL A 201 8.92 -4.99 -8.38
N ARG A 202 9.64 -4.22 -9.20
CA ARG A 202 10.70 -4.75 -10.06
C ARG A 202 11.91 -3.80 -10.08
N PRO A 203 13.16 -4.28 -10.07
CA PRO A 203 14.32 -3.42 -10.34
C PRO A 203 14.16 -2.65 -11.65
N ALA A 204 14.58 -1.39 -11.70
CA ALA A 204 14.46 -0.55 -12.89
C ALA A 204 15.40 -1.00 -14.02
N ASP A 205 16.52 -1.60 -13.66
CA ASP A 205 17.53 -2.20 -14.55
C ASP A 205 17.26 -3.67 -14.86
N PHE A 206 16.05 -4.18 -14.57
CA PHE A 206 15.71 -5.55 -14.88
C PHE A 206 15.69 -5.77 -16.41
N GLU A 207 16.65 -6.56 -16.89
CA GLU A 207 16.65 -7.10 -18.24
C GLU A 207 15.91 -8.44 -18.26
N PRO A 208 14.82 -8.58 -19.05
CA PRO A 208 14.17 -9.86 -19.21
C PRO A 208 15.10 -10.82 -19.96
N ASN A 209 15.23 -12.05 -19.46
CA ASN A 209 15.82 -13.13 -20.23
C ASN A 209 14.92 -13.35 -21.46
N ILE A 210 15.38 -12.93 -22.64
CA ILE A 210 14.75 -13.31 -23.91
C ILE A 210 15.19 -14.76 -24.14
N VAL A 211 14.27 -15.68 -23.91
CA VAL A 211 14.41 -17.12 -24.24
C VAL A 211 13.74 -17.40 -25.57
#